data_AF-A0A397TEF2-F1
#
_entry.id   AF-A0A397TEF2-F1
#
_cell.length_a   1.000
_cell.length_b   1.000
_cell.length_c   1.000
_cell.angle_alpha   90.00
_cell.angle_beta   90.00
_cell.angle_gamma   90.00
#
_symmetry.space_group_name_H-M   'P 1'
#
loop_
_entity.id
_entity.type
_entity.pdbx_description
1 polymer ?
#
loop_
_entity_poly.entity_id
_entity_poly.type
_entity_poly.pdbx_seq_one_letter_code
_entity_poly.pdbx_strand_id
1 'polypeptide(L)'
;MDDLGMPYHHAPAGKSDIELIYNNHALLVEATLLIDKAGQSNSETSAIVKRGSDFQSKTKLITCSMLVAPRIHFETIMFFKTLFHNAFSSLNCSAFPISIEKFVENFINLEEKIGVLVEKKFSEFKDAKVDEKLSKIVN
;
A
#
# COMPACT_ATOMS: atom_id res chain seq x y z
N MET A 1 21.88 2.11 -1.29
CA MET A 1 22.49 0.85 -0.83
C MET A 1 23.98 1.08 -0.73
N ASP A 2 24.69 0.30 0.08
CA ASP A 2 26.15 0.26 0.03
C ASP A 2 26.64 -0.56 -1.17
N ASP A 3 27.96 -0.69 -1.32
CA ASP A 3 28.58 -1.44 -2.41
C ASP A 3 28.30 -2.95 -2.37
N LEU A 4 27.78 -3.46 -1.24
CA LEU A 4 27.39 -4.85 -1.05
C LEU A 4 25.88 -5.07 -1.27
N GLY A 5 25.14 -4.03 -1.65
CA GLY A 5 23.70 -4.10 -1.87
C GLY A 5 22.88 -4.02 -0.58
N MET A 6 23.50 -3.68 0.56
CA MET A 6 22.77 -3.55 1.82
C MET A 6 22.01 -2.22 1.88
N PRO A 7 20.79 -2.21 2.43
CA PRO A 7 20.06 -0.97 2.67
C PRO A 7 20.83 -0.13 3.71
N TYR A 8 21.18 1.09 3.33
CA TYR A 8 21.96 2.01 4.18
C TYR A 8 21.21 3.31 4.50
N HIS A 9 20.19 3.65 3.69
CA HIS A 9 19.42 4.89 3.81
C HIS A 9 17.94 4.63 3.56
N HIS A 10 17.11 5.47 4.18
CA HIS A 10 15.68 5.58 3.86
C HIS A 10 15.47 6.31 2.53
N ALA A 11 14.27 6.16 1.96
CA ALA A 11 13.89 6.92 0.78
C ALA A 11 13.89 8.44 1.06
N PRO A 12 14.22 9.26 0.05
CA PRO A 12 14.10 10.71 0.18
C PRO A 12 12.66 11.14 0.46
N ALA A 13 12.50 12.24 1.22
CA ALA A 13 11.19 12.80 1.50
C ALA A 13 10.39 13.05 0.21
N GLY A 14 9.10 12.67 0.24
CA GLY A 14 8.18 12.85 -0.90
C GLY A 14 8.28 11.76 -1.97
N LYS A 15 9.16 10.77 -1.82
CA LYS A 15 9.16 9.54 -2.64
C LYS A 15 8.61 8.37 -1.84
N SER A 16 8.17 7.33 -2.55
CA SER A 16 7.81 6.06 -1.92
C SER A 16 9.04 5.24 -1.60
N ASP A 17 8.94 4.36 -0.59
CA ASP A 17 10.05 3.47 -0.23
C ASP A 17 10.38 2.50 -1.36
N ILE A 18 9.33 1.94 -2.00
CA ILE A 18 9.46 1.06 -3.15
C ILE A 18 8.41 1.42 -4.21
N GLU A 19 8.83 1.47 -5.47
CA GLU A 19 7.94 1.66 -6.61
C GLU A 19 8.06 0.44 -7.54
N LEU A 20 6.97 -0.29 -7.72
CA LEU A 20 6.88 -1.44 -8.60
C LEU A 20 6.02 -1.06 -9.80
N ILE A 21 6.65 -0.92 -10.97
CA ILE A 21 5.96 -0.59 -12.22
C ILE A 21 5.88 -1.84 -13.08
N TYR A 22 4.66 -2.18 -13.51
CA TYR A 22 4.44 -3.33 -14.36
C TYR A 22 3.26 -3.09 -15.31
N ASN A 23 3.53 -3.17 -16.61
CA ASN A 23 2.59 -2.80 -17.68
C ASN A 23 1.99 -1.39 -17.43
N ASN A 24 0.66 -1.28 -17.35
CA ASN A 24 -0.04 -0.02 -17.10
C ASN A 24 -0.36 0.21 -15.61
N HIS A 25 0.34 -0.49 -14.71
CA HIS A 25 0.10 -0.45 -13.27
C HIS A 25 1.34 -0.04 -12.49
N ALA A 26 1.12 0.65 -11.38
CA ALA A 26 2.15 1.01 -10.41
C ALA A 26 1.70 0.65 -8.99
N LEU A 27 2.55 -0.03 -8.23
CA LEU A 27 2.37 -0.30 -6.81
C LEU A 27 3.43 0.48 -6.05
N LEU A 28 2.97 1.45 -5.26
CA LEU A 28 3.81 2.23 -4.36
C LEU A 28 3.75 1.58 -2.97
N VAL A 29 4.88 1.23 -2.39
CA VAL A 29 4.95 0.62 -1.07
C VAL A 29 5.59 1.60 -0.11
N GLU A 30 4.95 1.76 1.05
CA GLU A 30 5.44 2.51 2.20
C GLU A 30 5.58 1.54 3.37
N ALA A 31 6.78 1.37 3.89
CA ALA A 31 7.05 0.50 5.02
C ALA A 31 7.26 1.33 6.28
N THR A 32 6.48 1.04 7.32
CA THR A 32 6.62 1.72 8.62
C THR A 32 6.73 0.73 9.76
N LEU A 33 7.55 1.06 10.77
CA LEU A 33 7.59 0.33 12.04
C LEU A 33 6.64 0.92 13.09
N LEU A 34 5.97 2.04 12.77
CA LEU A 34 4.99 2.67 13.63
C LEU A 34 3.75 1.75 13.72
N ILE A 35 3.23 1.57 14.94
CA ILE A 35 2.07 0.70 15.23
C ILE A 35 0.95 1.42 15.98
N ASP A 36 1.20 2.65 16.40
CA ASP A 36 0.30 3.46 17.18
C ASP A 36 -0.53 4.39 16.27
N LYS A 37 -1.60 4.92 16.85
CA LYS A 37 -2.50 5.85 16.15
C LYS A 37 -1.75 7.08 15.64
N ALA A 38 -0.96 7.71 16.51
CA ALA A 38 -0.31 8.96 16.21
C ALA A 38 0.71 8.82 15.08
N GLY A 39 1.50 7.75 15.09
CA GLY A 39 2.44 7.46 14.01
C GLY A 39 1.75 7.18 12.69
N GLN A 40 0.85 6.19 12.65
CA GLN A 40 0.25 5.77 11.39
C GLN A 40 -0.80 6.76 10.85
N SER A 41 -1.74 7.20 11.68
CA SER A 41 -2.90 7.96 11.21
C SER A 41 -2.62 9.43 10.96
N ASN A 42 -1.60 10.02 11.59
CA ASN A 42 -1.29 11.44 11.40
C ASN A 42 -0.16 11.64 10.37
N SER A 43 0.76 10.68 10.25
CA SER A 43 1.96 10.85 9.44
C SER A 43 1.88 10.13 8.09
N GLU A 44 1.31 8.93 8.06
CA GLU A 44 1.44 8.05 6.88
C GLU A 44 0.22 8.11 5.94
N THR A 45 -0.97 8.11 6.50
CA THR A 45 -2.26 7.99 5.79
C THR A 45 -2.53 9.08 4.74
N SER A 46 -2.33 10.35 5.09
CA SER A 46 -2.51 11.47 4.17
C SER A 46 -1.39 11.52 3.13
N ALA A 47 -0.17 11.22 3.57
CA ALA A 47 1.03 11.29 2.74
C ALA A 47 1.04 10.22 1.64
N ILE A 48 0.64 8.99 1.96
CA ILE A 48 0.55 7.89 0.98
C ILE A 48 -0.55 8.16 -0.06
N VAL A 49 -1.70 8.67 0.39
CA VAL A 49 -2.81 9.10 -0.48
C VAL A 49 -2.37 10.17 -1.47
N LYS A 50 -1.69 11.21 -0.98
CA LYS A 50 -1.20 12.30 -1.84
C LYS A 50 -0.15 11.79 -2.84
N ARG A 51 0.81 10.98 -2.38
CA ARG A 51 1.86 10.42 -3.25
C ARG A 51 1.29 9.55 -4.35
N GLY A 52 0.34 8.66 -4.03
CA GLY A 52 -0.35 7.86 -5.03
C GLY A 52 -1.03 8.72 -6.09
N SER A 53 -1.78 9.75 -5.67
CA SER A 53 -2.45 10.69 -6.58
C SER A 53 -1.48 11.49 -7.45
N ASP A 54 -0.39 12.00 -6.88
CA ASP A 54 0.63 12.75 -7.61
C ASP A 54 1.34 11.85 -8.63
N PHE A 55 1.68 10.62 -8.24
CA PHE A 55 2.32 9.63 -9.11
C PHE A 55 1.40 9.23 -10.27
N GLN A 56 0.13 8.93 -9.98
CA GLN A 56 -0.90 8.64 -10.96
C GLN A 56 -1.06 9.82 -11.94
N SER A 57 -1.13 11.04 -11.42
CA SER A 57 -1.30 12.25 -12.23
C SER A 57 -0.13 12.47 -13.17
N LYS A 58 1.09 12.17 -12.71
CA LYS A 58 2.33 12.32 -13.48
C LYS A 58 2.52 11.23 -14.54
N THR A 59 2.23 9.98 -14.20
CA THR A 59 2.55 8.80 -15.04
C THR A 59 1.38 8.29 -15.85
N LYS A 60 0.15 8.63 -15.44
CA LYS A 60 -1.13 8.09 -15.95
C LYS A 60 -1.33 6.58 -15.76
N LEU A 61 -0.46 5.92 -15.00
CA LEU A 61 -0.58 4.50 -14.65
C LEU A 61 -1.70 4.30 -13.64
N ILE A 62 -2.37 3.15 -13.69
CA ILE A 62 -3.29 2.73 -12.63
C ILE A 62 -2.45 2.49 -11.37
N THR A 63 -2.65 3.33 -10.35
CA THR A 63 -1.71 3.41 -9.22
C THR A 63 -2.36 2.90 -7.95
N CYS A 64 -1.72 1.94 -7.29
CA CYS A 64 -2.12 1.50 -5.96
C CYS A 64 -1.00 1.83 -4.97
N SER A 65 -1.35 2.33 -3.79
CA SER A 65 -0.39 2.54 -2.70
C SER A 65 -0.67 1.60 -1.54
N MET A 66 0.38 1.06 -0.92
CA MET A 66 0.27 0.07 0.13
C MET A 66 1.10 0.48 1.33
N LEU A 67 0.45 0.63 2.49
CA LEU A 67 1.12 0.84 3.77
C LEU A 67 1.38 -0.52 4.42
N VAL A 68 2.65 -0.91 4.56
CA VAL A 68 3.07 -2.13 5.24
C VAL A 68 3.56 -1.78 6.63
N ALA A 69 2.99 -2.40 7.67
CA ALA A 69 3.44 -2.20 9.05
C ALA A 69 3.39 -3.49 9.88
N PRO A 70 4.11 -3.60 11.01
CA PRO A 70 3.99 -4.74 11.91
C PRO A 70 2.55 -5.03 12.33
N ARG A 71 1.79 -3.99 12.65
CA ARG A 71 0.37 -4.03 12.98
C ARG A 71 -0.32 -2.80 12.42
N ILE A 72 -1.51 -2.96 11.84
CA ILE A 72 -2.31 -1.81 11.40
C ILE A 72 -3.21 -1.36 12.55
N HIS A 73 -3.12 -0.07 12.91
CA HIS A 73 -4.02 0.53 13.89
C HIS A 73 -5.45 0.62 13.31
N PHE A 74 -6.47 0.36 14.15
CA PHE A 74 -7.86 0.34 13.72
C PHE A 74 -8.31 1.64 13.03
N GLU A 75 -7.93 2.81 13.55
CA GLU A 75 -8.28 4.08 12.91
C GLU A 75 -7.64 4.27 11.53
N THR A 76 -6.44 3.73 11.31
CA THR A 76 -5.80 3.68 9.99
C THR A 76 -6.66 2.87 9.02
N ILE A 77 -7.18 1.71 9.46
CA ILE A 77 -8.11 0.90 8.66
C ILE A 77 -9.36 1.70 8.32
N MET A 78 -9.94 2.38 9.32
CA MET A 78 -11.15 3.19 9.12
C MET A 78 -10.93 4.36 8.17
N PHE A 79 -9.78 5.03 8.26
CA PHE A 79 -9.39 6.10 7.34
C PHE A 79 -9.36 5.62 5.88
N PHE A 80 -8.68 4.52 5.60
CA PHE A 80 -8.64 4.00 4.23
C PHE A 80 -10.03 3.55 3.76
N LYS A 81 -10.82 2.91 4.63
CA LYS A 81 -12.22 2.55 4.31
C LYS A 81 -13.04 3.75 3.86
N THR A 82 -12.98 4.87 4.56
CA THR A 82 -13.79 6.06 4.23
C THR A 82 -13.31 6.75 2.95
N LEU A 83 -12.00 6.75 2.68
CA LEU A 83 -11.42 7.30 1.46
C LEU A 83 -11.80 6.54 0.19
N PHE A 84 -11.82 5.21 0.27
CA PHE A 84 -12.23 4.35 -0.84
C PHE A 84 -13.67 4.61 -1.30
N HIS A 85 -14.54 5.04 -0.40
CA HIS A 85 -15.94 5.30 -0.73
C HIS A 85 -16.17 6.60 -1.50
N ASN A 86 -15.30 7.61 -1.38
CA ASN A 86 -15.66 8.97 -1.79
C ASN A 86 -14.69 9.67 -2.77
N ALA A 87 -13.39 9.34 -2.80
CA ALA A 87 -12.41 10.16 -3.52
C ALA A 87 -11.57 9.40 -4.57
N PHE A 88 -11.38 8.09 -4.41
CA PHE A 88 -10.37 7.35 -5.18
C PHE A 88 -10.93 6.53 -6.36
N SER A 89 -12.21 6.15 -6.31
CA SER A 89 -12.84 5.36 -7.37
C SER A 89 -12.85 6.06 -8.74
N SER A 90 -12.79 7.38 -8.78
CA SER A 90 -12.77 8.17 -10.02
C SER A 90 -11.37 8.46 -10.58
N LEU A 91 -10.30 8.17 -9.84
CA LEU A 91 -8.94 8.64 -10.16
C LEU A 91 -7.99 7.55 -10.67
N ASN A 92 -8.47 6.34 -10.98
CA ASN A 92 -7.60 5.18 -11.27
C ASN A 92 -6.47 5.02 -10.24
N CYS A 93 -6.77 5.39 -8.99
CA CYS A 93 -5.83 5.35 -7.89
C CYS A 93 -6.50 4.67 -6.69
N SER A 94 -5.70 4.00 -5.86
CA SER A 94 -6.18 3.35 -4.63
C SER A 94 -5.09 3.35 -3.57
N ALA A 95 -5.45 3.19 -2.29
CA ALA A 95 -4.47 3.04 -1.22
C ALA A 95 -5.00 2.18 -0.06
N PHE A 96 -4.25 1.19 0.41
CA PHE A 96 -4.69 0.32 1.51
C PHE A 96 -3.56 -0.03 2.49
N PRO A 97 -3.90 -0.36 3.76
CA PRO A 97 -2.92 -0.85 4.72
C PRO A 97 -2.90 -2.38 4.78
N ILE A 98 -1.73 -2.97 5.05
CA ILE A 98 -1.55 -4.41 5.27
C ILE A 98 -0.53 -4.66 6.39
N SER A 99 -0.76 -5.68 7.22
CA SER A 99 0.26 -6.10 8.18
C SER A 99 1.39 -6.84 7.49
N ILE A 100 2.60 -6.81 8.08
CA ILE A 100 3.76 -7.53 7.54
C ILE A 100 3.50 -9.04 7.43
N GLU A 101 2.81 -9.63 8.41
CA GLU A 101 2.40 -11.03 8.39
C GLU A 101 1.57 -11.34 7.15
N LYS A 102 0.53 -10.53 6.88
CA LYS A 102 -0.32 -10.71 5.71
C LYS A 102 0.42 -10.42 4.41
N PHE A 103 1.35 -9.47 4.41
CA PHE A 103 2.21 -9.22 3.25
C PHE A 103 3.05 -10.45 2.89
N VAL A 104 3.71 -11.07 3.88
CA VAL A 104 4.52 -12.29 3.66
C VAL A 104 3.65 -13.44 3.13
N GLU A 105 2.50 -13.67 3.77
CA GLU A 105 1.54 -14.71 3.34
C GLU A 105 1.07 -14.51 1.89
N ASN A 106 0.78 -13.26 1.50
CA ASN A 106 0.15 -12.97 0.21
C ASN A 106 1.14 -12.71 -0.92
N PHE A 107 2.40 -12.40 -0.64
CA PHE A 107 3.34 -11.93 -1.66
C PHE A 107 4.67 -12.67 -1.71
N ILE A 108 5.14 -13.23 -0.59
CA ILE A 108 6.47 -13.86 -0.53
C ILE A 108 6.34 -15.39 -0.64
N ASN A 109 5.34 -15.97 0.02
CA ASN A 109 5.21 -17.43 0.13
C ASN A 109 4.45 -18.08 -1.04
N LEU A 110 4.25 -17.36 -2.15
CA LEU A 110 3.63 -17.92 -3.34
C LEU A 110 4.72 -18.37 -4.31
N GLU A 111 4.69 -19.66 -4.69
CA GLU A 111 5.54 -20.21 -5.77
C GLU A 111 5.16 -19.67 -7.17
N GLU A 112 4.27 -18.66 -7.24
CA GLU A 112 3.86 -18.01 -8.47
C GLU A 112 4.94 -17.02 -8.96
N LYS A 113 5.08 -16.86 -10.28
CA LYS A 113 5.93 -15.81 -10.87
C LYS A 113 5.46 -14.45 -10.37
N ILE A 114 6.38 -13.60 -9.90
CA ILE A 114 6.11 -12.25 -9.37
C ILE A 114 5.18 -11.43 -10.28
N GLY A 115 5.34 -11.49 -11.61
CA GLY A 115 4.45 -10.77 -12.53
C GLY A 115 2.98 -11.22 -12.47
N VAL A 116 2.74 -12.54 -12.38
CA VAL A 116 1.38 -13.12 -12.25
C VAL A 116 0.78 -12.75 -10.91
N LEU A 117 1.59 -12.85 -9.85
CA LEU A 117 1.20 -12.45 -8.51
C LEU A 117 0.78 -10.98 -8.47
N VAL A 118 1.59 -10.10 -9.07
CA VAL A 118 1.34 -8.66 -9.14
C VAL A 118 0.03 -8.40 -9.89
N GLU A 119 -0.17 -8.95 -11.09
CA GLU A 119 -1.42 -8.77 -11.86
C GLU A 119 -2.67 -9.28 -11.12
N LYS A 120 -2.58 -10.47 -10.52
CA LYS A 120 -3.65 -11.10 -9.75
C LYS A 120 -4.01 -10.28 -8.53
N LYS A 121 -3.01 -9.86 -7.74
CA LYS A 121 -3.21 -9.03 -6.56
C LYS A 121 -3.70 -7.65 -6.94
N PHE A 122 -3.22 -7.03 -8.03
CA PHE A 122 -3.79 -5.79 -8.55
C PHE A 122 -5.26 -5.90 -8.91
N SER A 123 -5.67 -6.99 -9.56
CA SER A 123 -7.07 -7.26 -9.90
C SER A 123 -7.90 -7.47 -8.63
N GLU A 124 -7.40 -8.26 -7.68
CA GLU A 124 -8.00 -8.40 -6.35
C GLU A 124 -8.12 -7.04 -5.67
N PHE A 125 -7.12 -6.15 -5.72
CA PHE A 125 -7.18 -4.83 -5.08
C PHE A 125 -8.11 -3.84 -5.77
N LYS A 126 -8.25 -3.93 -7.09
CA LYS A 126 -9.20 -3.12 -7.86
C LYS A 126 -10.64 -3.47 -7.50
N ASP A 127 -10.90 -4.76 -7.31
CA ASP A 127 -12.23 -5.30 -7.01
C ASP A 127 -12.46 -5.52 -5.51
N ALA A 128 -11.42 -5.39 -4.68
CA ALA A 128 -11.48 -5.51 -3.23
C ALA A 128 -12.27 -4.34 -2.66
N LYS A 129 -13.57 -4.59 -2.46
CA LYS A 129 -14.29 -3.95 -1.37
C LYS A 129 -13.51 -4.24 -0.10
N VAL A 130 -13.21 -3.20 0.68
CA VAL A 130 -12.40 -3.35 1.89
C VAL A 130 -12.94 -4.50 2.73
N ASP A 131 -12.10 -5.52 2.86
CA ASP A 131 -12.45 -6.85 3.32
C ASP A 131 -13.42 -6.80 4.52
N GLU A 132 -14.65 -7.28 4.32
CA GLU A 132 -15.62 -7.46 5.40
C GLU A 132 -15.08 -8.41 6.48
N LYS A 133 -14.07 -9.23 6.16
CA LYS A 133 -13.42 -10.12 7.13
C LYS A 133 -12.59 -9.39 8.18
N LEU A 134 -12.10 -8.17 7.91
CA LEU A 134 -11.34 -7.38 8.91
C LEU A 134 -12.24 -6.82 10.02
N SER A 135 -13.57 -6.75 9.84
CA SER A 135 -14.48 -6.39 10.93
C SER A 135 -14.71 -7.54 11.93
N LYS A 136 -14.34 -8.78 11.57
CA LYS A 136 -14.54 -9.97 12.40
C LYS A 136 -13.31 -10.37 13.23
N ILE A 137 -12.18 -9.68 13.07
CA ILE A 137 -10.95 -9.88 13.86
C ILE A 137 -10.91 -8.92 15.07
N VAL A 138 -11.94 -8.09 15.23
CA VAL A 138 -12.15 -7.25 16.42
C VAL A 138 -13.27 -7.88 17.26
N ASN A 139 -12.93 -8.96 17.96
CA ASN A 139 -13.57 -9.41 19.19
C ASN A 139 -12.46 -9.86 20.14
#